data_AF-A0A2U0RWH7-F1
#
_entry.id   AF-A0A2U0RWH7-F1
#
_cell.length_a   1.000
_cell.length_b   1.000
_cell.length_c   1.000
_cell.angle_alpha   90.00
_cell.angle_beta   90.00
_cell.angle_gamma   90.00
#
_symmetry.space_group_name_H-M   'P 1'
#
loop_
_entity.id
_entity.type
_entity.pdbx_description
1 polymer ?
#
loop_
_entity_poly.entity_id
_entity_poly.type
_entity_poly.pdbx_seq_one_letter_code
_entity_poly.pdbx_strand_id
1 'polypeptide(L)' 'MKIRKVVATVTGLAQEAIGLSAAVLAVMLFFDFLEVQTVFSLPAEFLPFYLLVLVLFGLFSIVSGVFLIREGRERT' A
#
# COMPACT_ATOMS: atom_id res chain seq x y z
N MET A 1 8.83 -16.73 21.19
CA MET A 1 9.75 -16.25 20.12
C MET A 1 9.29 -16.63 18.70
N LYS A 2 8.81 -17.86 18.44
CA LYS A 2 8.31 -18.26 17.10
C LYS A 2 7.07 -17.49 16.60
N ILE A 3 6.09 -17.22 17.47
CA ILE A 3 4.86 -16.48 17.08
C ILE A 3 5.18 -15.05 16.62
N ARG A 4 6.07 -14.32 17.32
CA ARG A 4 6.48 -12.96 16.93
C ARG A 4 7.09 -12.94 15.51
N LYS A 5 7.84 -13.98 15.14
CA LYS A 5 8.41 -14.14 13.81
C LYS A 5 7.33 -14.35 12.75
N VAL A 6 6.39 -15.26 12.99
CA VAL A 6 5.28 -15.52 12.06
C VAL A 6 4.44 -14.27 11.88
N VAL A 7 4.09 -13.57 12.96
CA VAL A 7 3.33 -12.32 12.91
C VAL A 7 4.09 -11.27 12.12
N ALA A 8 5.39 -11.05 12.38
CA ALA A 8 6.19 -10.09 11.63
C ALA A 8 6.20 -10.38 10.12
N THR A 9 6.44 -11.64 9.73
CA THR A 9 6.45 -12.02 8.30
C THR A 9 5.07 -11.85 7.66
N VAL A 10 3.99 -12.25 8.32
CA VAL A 10 2.62 -12.12 7.79
C VAL A 10 2.22 -10.65 7.65
N THR A 11 2.48 -9.83 8.68
CA THR A 11 2.20 -8.39 8.62
C THR A 11 3.03 -7.71 7.54
N GLY A 12 4.30 -8.09 7.37
CA GLY A 12 5.13 -7.55 6.30
C GLY A 12 4.60 -7.90 4.90
N LEU A 13 4.19 -9.14 4.68
CA LEU A 13 3.55 -9.56 3.41
C LEU A 13 2.25 -8.82 3.15
N ALA A 14 1.42 -8.60 4.19
CA ALA A 14 0.21 -7.80 4.06
C ALA A 14 0.52 -6.34 3.68
N GLN A 15 1.57 -5.75 4.25
CA GLN A 15 1.98 -4.39 3.90
C GLN A 15 2.51 -4.27 2.46
N GLU A 16 3.24 -5.27 1.96
CA GLU A 16 3.61 -5.33 0.54
C GLU A 16 2.38 -5.37 -0.37
N ALA A 17 1.40 -6.23 -0.04
CA ALA A 17 0.17 -6.35 -0.81
C ALA A 17 -0.63 -5.03 -0.80
N ILE A 18 -0.78 -4.40 0.37
CA ILE A 18 -1.43 -3.09 0.52
C ILE A 18 -0.71 -2.02 -0.30
N GLY A 19 0.62 -1.98 -0.26
CA GLY A 19 1.39 -1.01 -1.00
C GLY A 19 1.26 -1.16 -2.51
N LEU A 20 1.28 -2.40 -3.00
CA LEU A 20 1.01 -2.70 -4.41
C LEU A 20 -0.42 -2.33 -4.81
N SER A 21 -1.41 -2.64 -3.97
CA SER A 21 -2.81 -2.24 -4.21
C SER A 21 -2.97 -0.71 -4.25
N ALA A 22 -2.28 0.02 -3.38
CA ALA A 22 -2.29 1.48 -3.40
C ALA A 22 -1.70 2.05 -4.71
N ALA A 23 -0.62 1.44 -5.21
CA ALA A 23 -0.04 1.82 -6.51
C ALA A 23 -1.00 1.55 -7.67
N VAL A 24 -1.64 0.38 -7.69
CA VAL A 24 -2.67 0.05 -8.70
C VAL A 24 -3.82 1.04 -8.65
N LEU A 25 -4.33 1.35 -7.45
CA LEU A 25 -5.42 2.29 -7.27
C LEU A 25 -5.02 3.71 -7.71
N ALA A 26 -3.78 4.14 -7.46
CA ALA A 26 -3.29 5.43 -7.93
C ALA A 26 -3.28 5.51 -9.47
N VAL A 27 -2.84 4.45 -10.15
CA VAL A 27 -2.87 4.37 -11.62
C VAL A 27 -4.31 4.41 -12.14
N MET A 28 -5.21 3.61 -11.55
CA MET A 28 -6.62 3.61 -11.92
C MET A 28 -7.25 4.99 -11.73
N LEU A 29 -6.96 5.64 -10.61
CA LEU A 29 -7.48 6.97 -10.30
C LEU A 29 -6.95 8.04 -11.27
N PHE A 30 -5.65 7.98 -11.62
CA PHE A 30 -5.02 8.93 -12.54
C PHE A 30 -5.58 8.84 -13.96
N PHE A 31 -5.81 7.62 -14.46
CA PHE A 31 -6.38 7.40 -15.80
C PHE A 31 -7.90 7.32 -15.83
N ASP A 32 -8.55 7.52 -14.68
CA ASP A 32 -9.99 7.29 -14.48
C ASP A 32 -10.48 5.93 -15.02
N PHE A 33 -9.66 4.90 -14.82
CA PHE A 33 -9.99 3.55 -15.25
C PHE A 33 -11.19 3.02 -14.46
N LEU A 34 -12.17 2.42 -15.14
CA LEU A 34 -13.47 2.01 -14.58
C LEU A 34 -14.29 3.17 -13.99
N GLU A 35 -14.06 4.41 -14.44
CA GLU A 35 -14.77 5.59 -13.94
C GLU A 35 -14.66 5.74 -12.41
N VAL A 36 -13.49 5.38 -11.85
CA VAL A 36 -13.23 5.41 -10.40
C VAL A 36 -13.46 6.80 -9.82
N GLN A 37 -13.16 7.88 -10.54
CA GLN A 37 -13.46 9.24 -10.06
C GLN A 37 -14.97 9.44 -9.87
N THR A 38 -15.79 8.93 -10.78
CA THR A 38 -17.26 8.99 -10.72
C THR A 38 -17.82 8.07 -9.63
N VAL A 39 -17.34 6.82 -9.56
CA VAL A 39 -17.78 5.83 -8.55
C VAL A 39 -17.57 6.35 -7.13
N PHE A 40 -16.45 7.02 -6.87
CA PHE A 40 -16.14 7.61 -5.57
C PHE A 40 -16.58 9.07 -5.43
N SER A 41 -17.25 9.64 -6.44
CA SER A 41 -17.72 11.04 -6.45
C SER A 41 -16.62 12.04 -6.07
N LEU A 42 -15.42 11.84 -6.63
CA LEU A 42 -14.24 12.61 -6.27
C LEU A 42 -14.23 13.98 -6.96
N PRO A 43 -14.07 15.09 -6.23
CA PRO A 43 -13.87 16.39 -6.84
C PRO A 43 -12.52 16.43 -7.56
N ALA A 44 -12.53 16.81 -8.84
CA ALA A 44 -11.33 16.85 -9.67
C ALA A 44 -10.22 17.77 -9.09
N GLU A 45 -10.62 18.81 -8.34
CA GLU A 45 -9.70 19.73 -7.65
C GLU A 45 -8.81 19.04 -6.60
N PHE A 46 -9.26 17.94 -6.00
CA PHE A 46 -8.51 17.18 -5.00
C PHE A 46 -7.80 15.95 -5.56
N LEU A 47 -7.92 15.66 -6.86
CA LEU A 47 -7.26 14.53 -7.50
C LEU A 47 -5.74 14.45 -7.20
N PRO A 48 -4.96 15.56 -7.29
CA PRO A 48 -3.54 15.52 -6.96
C PRO A 48 -3.28 15.13 -5.49
N PHE A 49 -4.15 15.54 -4.58
CA PHE A 49 -4.04 15.21 -3.15
C PHE A 49 -4.29 13.72 -2.91
N TYR A 50 -5.33 13.14 -3.51
CA TYR A 50 -5.60 11.70 -3.40
C TYR A 50 -4.45 10.84 -3.96
N LEU A 51 -3.90 11.25 -5.11
CA LEU A 51 -2.74 10.57 -5.70
C LEU A 51 -1.52 10.67 -4.79
N LEU A 52 -1.24 11.84 -4.20
CA LEU A 52 -0.15 12.00 -3.26
C LEU A 52 -0.31 11.10 -2.03
N VAL A 53 -1.52 11.04 -1.46
CA VAL A 53 -1.82 10.18 -0.31
C VAL A 53 -1.60 8.71 -0.66
N LEU A 54 -2.11 8.23 -1.80
CA LEU A 54 -1.95 6.84 -2.23
C LEU A 54 -0.48 6.47 -2.47
N VAL A 55 0.28 7.37 -3.11
CA VAL A 55 1.71 7.15 -3.38
C VAL A 55 2.50 7.12 -2.08
N LEU A 56 2.33 8.11 -1.20
CA LEU A 56 3.04 8.16 0.09
C LEU A 56 2.67 6.95 0.95
N PHE A 57 1.38 6.64 1.08
CA PHE A 57 0.92 5.49 1.84
C PHE A 57 1.45 4.18 1.27
N GLY A 58 1.40 4.01 -0.05
CA GLY A 58 1.92 2.82 -0.73
C GLY A 58 3.42 2.64 -0.52
N LEU A 59 4.20 3.71 -0.65
CA LEU A 59 5.64 3.70 -0.41
C LEU A 59 5.98 3.34 1.04
N PHE A 60 5.33 3.98 2.02
CA PHE A 60 5.55 3.67 3.43
C PHE A 60 5.14 2.23 3.77
N SER A 61 4.07 1.73 3.16
CA SER A 61 3.62 0.35 3.34
C SER A 61 4.66 -0.64 2.81
N ILE A 62 5.17 -0.46 1.58
CA ILE A 62 6.23 -1.31 1.01
C ILE A 62 7.49 -1.25 1.87
N VAL A 63 7.98 -0.07 2.22
CA VAL A 63 9.20 0.05 3.04
C VAL A 63 9.03 -0.67 4.37
N SER A 64 7.91 -0.46 5.07
CA SER A 64 7.61 -1.16 6.32
C SER A 64 7.50 -2.67 6.13
N GLY A 65 6.88 -3.12 5.03
CA GLY A 65 6.70 -4.52 4.69
C GLY A 65 8.03 -5.25 4.56
N VAL A 66 8.95 -4.68 3.78
CA VAL A 66 10.33 -5.18 3.62
C VAL A 66 11.04 -5.29 4.98
N PHE A 67 10.95 -4.27 5.84
CA PHE A 67 11.59 -4.30 7.16
C PHE A 67 11.04 -5.43 8.04
N LEU A 68 9.72 -5.63 8.09
CA LEU A 68 9.09 -6.68 8.89
C LEU A 68 9.42 -8.10 8.39
N ILE A 69 9.44 -8.30 7.06
CA ILE A 69 9.84 -9.58 6.47
C ILE A 69 11.30 -9.89 6.82
N ARG A 70 12.19 -8.90 6.75
CA ARG A 70 13.60 -9.05 7.14
C ARG A 70 13.76 -9.37 8.61
N GLU A 71 13.07 -8.67 9.51
CA GLU A 71 13.11 -8.99 10.95
C GLU A 71 12.63 -10.42 11.23
N GLY A 72 11.56 -10.86 10.55
CA GLY A 72 11.08 -12.24 10.62
C GLY A 72 12.13 -13.25 10.13
N ARG A 73 12.98 -12.87 9.17
CA ARG A 73 14.03 -13.73 8.60
C ARG A 73 15.34 -13.71 9.39
N GLU A 74 15.77 -12.58 9.94
CA GLU A 74 17.03 -12.45 10.68
C GLU A 74 17.01 -13.13 12.06
N ARG A 75 15.81 -13.41 12.62
CA ARG A 75 15.65 -14.23 13.82
C ARG A 75 15.63 -15.76 13.52
N THR A 76 16.31 -16.21 12.47
CA THR A 76 16.43 -17.64 12.07
C THR A 76 17.84 -18.11 12.28
#